data_AF-A0A7L2ADZ3-F1
#
_entry.id   AF-A0A7L2ADZ3-F1
#
_cell.length_a   1.000
_cell.length_b   1.000
_cell.length_c   1.000
_cell.angle_alpha   90.00
_cell.angle_beta   90.00
_cell.angle_gamma   90.00
#
_symmetry.space_group_name_H-M   'P 1'
#
loop_
_entity.id
_entity.type
_entity.pdbx_description
1 polymer ?
#
loop_
_entity_poly.entity_id
_entity_poly.type
_entity_poly.pdbx_seq_one_letter_code
_entity_poly.pdbx_strand_id
1 'polypeptide(L)'
;AVGKSTFLRVLGATFPEWHLVTEPVAQWQKVPTGDATEAAVGSTNLLQMMYQEPARWSYTFQTFSCLSRLKMMLEPPAQRLPGTPHPVRVFERSVYSDRY
;
A
#
# COMPACT_ATOMS: atom_id res chain seq x y z
N ALA A 1 3.57 16.43 4.37
CA ALA A 1 2.91 15.22 4.92
C ALA A 1 1.91 15.66 5.99
N VAL A 2 0.67 15.14 5.97
CA VAL A 2 -0.42 15.57 6.90
C VAL A 2 -0.60 14.65 8.12
N GLY A 3 0.28 13.65 8.31
CA GLY A 3 0.28 12.82 9.53
C GLY A 3 -0.66 11.61 9.53
N LYS A 4 -1.19 11.17 8.38
CA LYS A 4 -2.10 10.00 8.28
C LYS A 4 -1.54 8.74 8.94
N SER A 5 -0.28 8.38 8.64
CA SER A 5 0.36 7.19 9.22
C SER A 5 0.58 7.34 10.73
N THR A 6 0.80 8.56 11.22
CA THR A 6 0.87 8.85 12.67
C THR A 6 -0.48 8.61 13.33
N PHE A 7 -1.56 9.10 12.72
CA PHE A 7 -2.92 8.87 13.23
C PHE A 7 -3.30 7.39 13.24
N LEU A 8 -2.93 6.63 12.20
CA LEU A 8 -3.13 5.18 12.18
C LEU A 8 -2.40 4.48 13.33
N ARG A 9 -1.18 4.89 13.69
CA ARG A 9 -0.49 4.31 14.86
C ARG A 9 -1.27 4.55 16.16
N VAL A 10 -1.86 5.74 16.32
CA VAL A 10 -2.71 6.06 17.48
C VAL A 10 -3.95 5.16 17.49
N LEU A 11 -4.63 5.02 16.35
CA LEU A 11 -5.79 4.13 16.24
C LEU A 11 -5.45 2.67 16.57
N GLY A 12 -4.29 2.18 16.15
CA GLY A 12 -3.87 0.80 16.42
C GLY A 12 -3.53 0.57 17.89
N ALA A 13 -3.05 1.60 18.60
CA ALA A 13 -2.85 1.56 20.03
C ALA A 13 -4.18 1.59 20.81
N THR A 14 -5.17 2.33 20.31
CA THR A 14 -6.49 2.46 20.96
C THR A 14 -7.40 1.27 20.69
N PHE A 15 -7.32 0.67 19.50
CA PHE A 15 -8.19 -0.42 19.04
C PHE A 15 -7.35 -1.59 18.47
N PRO A 16 -6.79 -2.46 19.33
CA PRO A 16 -5.93 -3.56 18.90
C PRO A 16 -6.63 -4.59 18.00
N GLU A 17 -7.96 -4.66 18.07
CA GLU A 17 -8.80 -5.54 17.26
C GLU A 17 -9.06 -5.01 15.84
N TRP A 18 -8.72 -3.74 15.57
CA TRP A 18 -8.88 -3.14 14.26
C TRP A 18 -7.74 -3.52 13.33
N HIS A 19 -8.10 -3.82 12.09
CA HIS A 19 -7.12 -4.16 11.07
C HIS A 19 -6.75 -2.91 10.27
N LEU A 20 -5.59 -2.33 10.59
CA LEU A 20 -5.08 -1.13 9.94
C LEU A 20 -4.14 -1.50 8.79
N VAL A 21 -4.38 -0.93 7.62
CA VAL A 21 -3.58 -1.16 6.41
C VAL A 21 -2.94 0.15 5.99
N THR A 22 -1.61 0.24 6.09
CA THR A 22 -0.84 1.42 5.68
C THR A 22 -0.57 1.44 4.19
N GLU A 23 -0.24 2.61 3.63
CA GLU A 23 0.14 2.69 2.21
C GLU A 23 1.41 1.86 1.93
N PRO A 24 1.47 1.13 0.79
CA PRO A 24 2.58 0.25 0.47
C PRO A 24 3.76 1.04 -0.12
N VAL A 25 4.15 2.14 0.51
CA VAL A 25 5.19 3.06 0.00
C VAL A 25 6.51 2.33 -0.24
N ALA A 26 6.85 1.36 0.62
CA ALA A 26 8.03 0.52 0.47
C ALA A 26 8.02 -0.29 -0.84
N GLN A 27 6.86 -0.77 -1.28
CA GLN A 27 6.71 -1.49 -2.55
C GLN A 27 6.97 -0.57 -3.75
N TRP A 28 6.63 0.72 -3.64
CA TRP A 28 6.86 1.70 -4.70
C TRP A 28 8.32 2.16 -4.77
N GLN A 29 9.05 2.09 -3.67
CA GLN A 29 10.48 2.43 -3.60
C GLN A 29 11.40 1.27 -3.98
N LYS A 30 10.92 0.03 -3.85
CA LYS A 30 11.70 -1.19 -4.10
C LYS A 30 10.96 -2.13 -5.04
N VAL A 31 10.67 -1.65 -6.25
CA VAL A 31 10.08 -2.48 -7.30
C VAL A 31 11.15 -3.44 -7.80
N PRO A 32 10.97 -4.78 -7.70
CA PRO A 32 11.96 -5.74 -8.20
C PRO A 32 12.19 -5.55 -9.70
N THR A 33 13.45 -5.49 -10.11
CA THR A 33 13.84 -5.50 -11.52
C THR A 33 14.49 -6.85 -11.84
N GLY A 34 13.73 -7.73 -12.50
CA GLY A 34 14.16 -9.06 -12.91
C GLY A 34 12.96 -9.97 -13.20
N ASP A 35 13.14 -10.97 -14.06
CA ASP A 35 12.14 -12.01 -14.27
C ASP A 35 12.02 -12.85 -12.99
N ALA A 36 10.80 -13.28 -12.64
CA ALA A 36 10.50 -14.02 -11.40
C ALA A 36 11.27 -15.34 -11.23
N THR A 37 12.05 -15.74 -12.23
CA THR A 37 12.83 -16.98 -12.31
C THR A 37 14.34 -16.80 -12.10
N GLU A 38 14.88 -15.57 -12.19
CA GLU A 38 16.29 -15.31 -11.90
C GLU A 38 16.40 -14.31 -10.75
N ALA A 39 17.29 -14.60 -9.79
CA ALA A 39 17.47 -13.83 -8.57
C ALA A 39 17.47 -12.32 -8.87
N ALA A 40 16.43 -11.60 -8.43
CA ALA A 40 16.23 -10.18 -8.74
C ALA A 40 17.50 -9.37 -8.42
N VAL A 41 18.27 -9.01 -9.45
CA VAL A 41 19.61 -8.39 -9.32
C VAL A 41 19.51 -6.90 -8.96
N GLY A 42 18.31 -6.32 -8.95
CA GLY A 42 18.11 -4.93 -8.57
C GLY A 42 16.70 -4.63 -8.08
N SER A 43 16.57 -3.46 -7.44
CA SER A 43 15.27 -2.85 -7.12
C SER A 43 15.27 -1.41 -7.60
N THR A 44 14.16 -0.98 -8.20
CA THR A 44 13.99 0.37 -8.73
C THR A 44 13.00 1.16 -7.90
N ASN A 45 13.28 2.45 -7.71
CA ASN A 45 12.43 3.38 -6.97
C ASN A 45 11.49 4.13 -7.94
N LEU A 46 10.33 3.53 -8.21
CA LEU A 46 9.34 4.09 -9.12
C LEU A 46 8.74 5.40 -8.59
N LEU A 47 8.62 5.54 -7.27
CA LEU A 47 8.18 6.79 -6.64
C LEU A 47 9.14 7.93 -6.98
N GLN A 48 10.45 7.68 -6.88
CA GLN A 48 11.47 8.67 -7.24
C GLN A 48 11.45 8.99 -8.74
N MET A 49 11.28 8.00 -9.61
CA MET A 49 11.22 8.21 -11.06
C MET A 49 10.01 9.07 -11.46
N MET A 50 8.86 8.88 -10.79
CA MET A 50 7.69 9.74 -10.97
C MET A 50 7.97 11.20 -10.60
N TYR A 51 8.70 11.45 -9.51
CA TYR A 51 9.09 12.82 -9.13
C TYR A 51 10.16 13.42 -10.05
N GLN A 52 11.05 12.62 -10.63
CA GLN A 52 12.12 13.10 -11.51
C GLN A 52 11.62 13.39 -12.93
N GLU A 53 10.83 12.50 -13.52
CA GLU A 53 10.32 12.64 -14.88
C GLU A 53 8.82 12.29 -14.94
N PRO A 54 7.95 13.18 -14.47
CA PRO A 54 6.52 12.89 -14.34
C PRO A 54 5.85 12.63 -15.69
N ALA A 55 6.29 13.27 -16.79
CA ALA A 55 5.74 13.03 -18.12
C ALA A 55 5.92 11.56 -18.58
N ARG A 56 6.99 10.91 -18.14
CA ARG A 56 7.30 9.52 -18.48
C ARG A 56 6.66 8.53 -17.50
N TRP A 57 6.71 8.82 -16.20
CA TRP A 57 6.43 7.83 -15.16
C TRP A 57 5.12 8.03 -14.40
N SER A 58 4.39 9.13 -14.58
CA SER A 58 3.14 9.38 -13.85
C SER A 58 2.10 8.28 -14.11
N TYR A 59 1.89 7.91 -15.37
CA TYR A 59 0.92 6.86 -15.72
C TYR A 59 1.30 5.52 -15.08
N THR A 60 2.56 5.10 -15.26
CA THR A 60 3.08 3.85 -14.69
C THR A 60 2.96 3.83 -13.16
N PHE A 61 3.34 4.93 -12.49
CA PHE A 61 3.25 5.04 -11.04
C PHE A 61 1.80 5.01 -10.55
N GLN A 62 0.89 5.77 -11.18
CA GLN A 62 -0.53 5.82 -10.82
C GLN A 62 -1.23 4.46 -11.00
N THR A 63 -0.94 3.76 -12.10
CA THR A 63 -1.46 2.41 -12.31
C THR A 63 -0.91 1.44 -11.27
N PHE A 64 0.39 1.49 -10.98
CA PHE A 64 1.01 0.62 -9.98
C PHE A 64 0.53 0.91 -8.55
N SER A 65 0.40 2.17 -8.16
CA SER A 65 -0.11 2.58 -6.85
C SER A 65 -1.54 2.09 -6.64
N CYS A 66 -2.42 2.31 -7.61
CA CYS A 66 -3.81 1.87 -7.57
C CYS A 66 -3.93 0.34 -7.47
N LEU A 67 -3.19 -0.41 -8.30
CA LEU A 67 -3.18 -1.88 -8.26
C LEU A 67 -2.63 -2.41 -6.92
N SER A 68 -1.56 -1.81 -6.39
CA SER A 68 -1.00 -2.23 -5.10
C SER A 68 -2.00 -2.04 -3.95
N ARG A 69 -2.76 -0.94 -3.94
CA ARG A 69 -3.83 -0.73 -2.94
C ARG A 69 -4.99 -1.69 -3.12
N LEU A 70 -5.43 -1.91 -4.35
CA LEU A 70 -6.51 -2.83 -4.65
C LEU A 70 -6.15 -4.26 -4.19
N LYS A 71 -4.90 -4.69 -4.43
CA LYS A 71 -4.41 -6.00 -3.95
C LYS A 71 -4.51 -6.12 -2.43
N MET A 72 -4.06 -5.12 -1.67
CA MET A 72 -4.16 -5.14 -0.20
C MET A 72 -5.62 -5.11 0.30
N MET A 73 -6.53 -4.46 -0.43
CA MET A 73 -7.95 -4.45 -0.08
C MET A 73 -8.59 -5.82 -0.26
N LEU A 74 -8.21 -6.53 -1.33
CA LEU A 74 -8.67 -7.88 -1.65
C LEU A 74 -8.00 -8.98 -0.82
N GLU A 75 -6.85 -8.72 -0.19
CA GLU A 75 -6.21 -9.70 0.68
C GLU A 75 -7.18 -10.12 1.80
N PRO A 76 -7.36 -11.45 1.99
CA PRO A 76 -8.27 -11.95 3.02
C PRO A 76 -7.76 -11.52 4.40
N PRO A 77 -8.66 -11.07 5.29
CA PRO A 77 -8.27 -10.77 6.65
C PRO A 77 -7.68 -12.03 7.31
N ALA A 78 -6.69 -11.86 8.20
CA ALA A 78 -6.10 -12.96 8.95
C ALA A 78 -7.19 -13.83 9.59
N GLN A 79 -7.02 -15.16 9.52
CA GLN A 79 -7.98 -16.13 10.04
C GLN A 79 -8.37 -15.79 11.48
N ARG A 80 -9.67 -15.62 11.72
CA ARG A 80 -10.19 -15.31 13.06
C ARG A 80 -10.64 -16.56 13.77
N LEU A 81 -10.60 -16.49 15.11
CA LEU A 81 -11.34 -17.38 15.97
C LEU A 81 -12.86 -17.21 15.73
N PRO A 82 -13.63 -18.31 15.61
CA PRO A 82 -15.08 -18.25 15.47
C PRO A 82 -15.73 -17.44 16.61
N GLY A 83 -16.67 -16.55 16.27
CA GLY A 83 -17.44 -15.78 17.26
C GLY A 83 -16.93 -14.37 17.58
N THR A 84 -15.86 -13.90 16.93
CA THR A 84 -15.41 -12.50 17.07
C THR A 84 -16.25 -11.56 16.19
N PRO A 85 -16.77 -10.44 16.72
CA PRO A 85 -17.54 -9.47 15.93
C PRO A 85 -16.69 -8.90 14.78
N HIS A 86 -17.37 -8.40 13.74
CA HIS A 86 -16.76 -7.89 12.51
C HIS A 86 -15.70 -6.82 12.85
N PRO A 87 -14.40 -7.06 12.59
CA PRO A 87 -13.36 -6.09 12.87
C PRO A 87 -13.42 -5.00 11.81
N VAL A 88 -13.28 -3.78 12.29
CA VAL A 88 -13.14 -2.59 11.46
C VAL A 88 -11.82 -2.71 10.69
N ARG A 89 -11.88 -2.53 9.37
CA ARG A 89 -10.69 -2.40 8.50
C ARG A 89 -10.53 -0.93 8.13
N VAL A 90 -9.38 -0.36 8.45
CA VAL A 90 -9.05 1.03 8.08
C VAL A 90 -7.89 1.00 7.12
N PHE A 91 -8.04 1.68 5.98
CA PHE A 91 -7.01 1.78 4.96
C PHE A 91 -6.44 3.21 4.93
N GLU A 92 -5.13 3.32 4.84
CA GLU A 92 -4.48 4.59 4.56
C GLU A 92 -4.70 4.96 3.09
N ARG A 93 -5.61 5.92 2.86
CA ARG A 93 -6.18 6.27 1.55
C ARG A 93 -7.04 5.15 0.95
N SER A 94 -7.59 5.43 -0.24
CA SER A 94 -8.41 4.52 -1.03
C SER A 94 -8.04 4.59 -2.50
N VAL A 95 -8.56 3.66 -3.31
CA VAL A 95 -8.48 3.72 -4.78
C VAL A 95 -9.11 5.00 -5.36
N TYR A 96 -10.07 5.60 -4.65
CA TYR A 96 -10.68 6.87 -5.06
C TYR A 96 -9.67 8.02 -4.98
N SER A 97 -8.82 8.02 -3.94
CA SER A 97 -7.79 9.03 -3.73
C SER A 97 -6.61 8.95 -4.71
N ASP A 98 -6.50 7.87 -5.51
CA ASP A 98 -5.54 7.81 -6.63
C ASP A 98 -6.09 8.49 -7.88
N ARG A 99 -7.41 8.51 -8.04
CA ARG A 99 -8.08 9.00 -9.26
C ARG A 99 -8.53 10.46 -9.14
N TYR A 100 -9.01 10.86 -7.98
CA TYR A 100 -9.57 12.19 -7.68
C TYR A 100 -8.72 12.92 -6.66
#